data_AF-A0A3D4V342-F1
#
_entry.id   AF-A0A3D4V342-F1
#
_cell.length_a   1.000
_cell.length_b   1.000
_cell.length_c   1.000
_cell.angle_alpha   90.00
_cell.angle_beta   90.00
_cell.angle_gamma   90.00
#
_symmetry.space_group_name_H-M   'P 1'
#
loop_
_entity.id
_entity.type
_entity.pdbx_description
1 polymer ?
#
loop_
_entity_poly.entity_id
_entity_poly.type
_entity_poly.pdbx_seq_one_letter_code
_entity_poly.pdbx_strand_id
1 'polypeptide(L)'
;IAHEPSNDLRTFYGLNRAENYDDYVEALSNYVAPAQNFVFASNGGDIALWVNGKLPNKWEYQGRTVSDGTDPLYDWQGWIPFEHNPHIKNPERGFVSSANQESAAPDYPYYLDDDFAPFERGRRINDLLASMEDITAKDMQEMQMDSYSYYAETLLPSLLEWMQRDSLSETDSEILQLMKEWDYFMDGDEIAPSFFRHWSGNFYRAVFYDEYETTKAVLRYPSRDRFVEIIKAEPNFKFIDDIDTDKVETRSDIVTASFHETVAELENYLGEFGDKWKWGYFIDNDIDHLASIPGLGRQNLFSSGSSEAINATRGGFGPSWRMVVELGPEVKGYGLYPGGASGNPGSPNYDSMVEPWRTGQLFELNFMKEEPKEYLYKLEFR
;
A
#
# COMPACT_ATOMS: atom_id res chain seq x y z
N ILE A 1 12.48 -6.77 21.54
CA ILE A 1 13.04 -7.13 20.22
C ILE A 1 14.04 -6.11 19.69
N ALA A 2 13.65 -4.92 19.20
CA ALA A 2 14.59 -3.98 18.56
C ALA A 2 15.71 -3.42 19.47
N HIS A 3 15.57 -3.57 20.79
CA HIS A 3 16.59 -3.20 21.79
C HIS A 3 17.49 -4.38 22.19
N GLU A 4 17.23 -5.58 21.68
CA GLU A 4 18.08 -6.75 21.93
C GLU A 4 19.26 -6.76 20.96
N PRO A 5 20.44 -7.26 21.38
CA PRO A 5 21.56 -7.46 20.47
C PRO A 5 21.19 -8.41 19.33
N SER A 6 21.50 -8.02 18.09
CA SER A 6 21.27 -8.79 16.88
C SER A 6 22.48 -8.75 15.94
N ASN A 7 22.50 -9.63 14.95
CA ASN A 7 23.51 -9.64 13.89
C ASN A 7 22.85 -9.51 12.51
N ASP A 8 21.88 -8.60 12.39
CA ASP A 8 21.07 -8.43 11.18
C ASP A 8 21.92 -8.14 9.93
N LEU A 9 23.06 -7.45 10.10
CA LEU A 9 24.01 -7.21 9.00
C LEU A 9 24.62 -8.50 8.43
N ARG A 10 24.78 -9.55 9.26
CA ARG A 10 25.27 -10.85 8.80
C ARG A 10 24.27 -11.52 7.85
N THR A 11 22.97 -11.32 8.03
CA THR A 11 21.95 -11.78 7.09
C THR A 11 22.20 -11.23 5.71
N PHE A 12 22.30 -9.90 5.54
CA PHE A 12 22.52 -9.31 4.23
C PHE A 12 23.89 -9.67 3.62
N TYR A 13 24.93 -9.81 4.44
CA TYR A 13 26.21 -10.33 3.96
C TYR A 13 26.09 -11.75 3.41
N GLY A 14 25.34 -12.62 4.09
CA GLY A 14 25.08 -14.00 3.68
C GLY A 14 24.24 -14.06 2.42
N LEU A 15 23.15 -13.29 2.36
CA LEU A 15 22.27 -13.20 1.19
C LEU A 15 23.04 -12.76 -0.07
N ASN A 16 23.95 -11.79 0.05
CA ASN A 16 24.81 -11.35 -1.06
C ASN A 16 25.82 -12.40 -1.56
N ARG A 17 25.95 -13.52 -0.85
CA ARG A 17 26.85 -14.65 -1.17
C ARG A 17 26.11 -15.98 -1.35
N ALA A 18 24.80 -15.99 -1.17
CA ALA A 18 24.02 -17.21 -1.26
C ALA A 18 24.02 -17.74 -2.70
N GLU A 19 24.27 -19.03 -2.87
CA GLU A 19 24.27 -19.69 -4.16
C GLU A 19 22.99 -20.51 -4.39
N ASN A 20 22.26 -20.81 -3.31
CA ASN A 20 21.08 -21.66 -3.34
C ASN A 20 20.09 -21.32 -2.20
N TYR A 21 18.98 -22.05 -2.14
CA TYR A 21 17.93 -21.87 -1.13
C TYR A 21 18.42 -22.15 0.30
N ASP A 22 19.30 -23.12 0.51
CA ASP A 22 19.76 -23.48 1.84
C ASP A 22 20.67 -22.38 2.41
N ASP A 23 21.55 -21.79 1.58
CA ASP A 23 22.34 -20.60 1.96
C ASP A 23 21.44 -19.40 2.28
N TYR A 24 20.34 -19.24 1.54
CA TYR A 24 19.33 -18.22 1.80
C TYR A 24 18.70 -18.40 3.18
N VAL A 25 18.24 -19.61 3.53
CA VAL A 25 17.66 -19.91 4.85
C VAL A 25 18.71 -19.76 5.97
N GLU A 26 19.96 -20.20 5.74
CA GLU A 26 21.05 -20.02 6.71
C GLU A 26 21.30 -18.52 6.97
N ALA A 27 21.33 -17.69 5.94
CA ALA A 27 21.51 -16.25 6.10
C ALA A 27 20.37 -15.62 6.90
N LEU A 28 19.12 -16.02 6.64
CA LEU A 28 17.93 -15.53 7.34
C LEU A 28 17.94 -15.81 8.84
N SER A 29 18.58 -16.89 9.29
CA SER A 29 18.67 -17.25 10.73
C SER A 29 19.38 -16.20 11.60
N ASN A 30 20.11 -15.26 10.99
CA ASN A 30 20.81 -14.17 11.69
C ASN A 30 19.94 -12.91 11.89
N TYR A 31 18.75 -12.86 11.28
CA TYR A 31 17.90 -11.66 11.26
C TYR A 31 16.89 -11.69 12.41
N VAL A 32 16.88 -10.64 13.21
CA VAL A 32 16.10 -10.53 14.44
C VAL A 32 14.98 -9.50 14.29
N ALA A 33 15.28 -8.28 13.83
CA ALA A 33 14.30 -7.20 13.76
C ALA A 33 14.70 -6.08 12.78
N PRO A 34 13.74 -5.25 12.34
CA PRO A 34 12.29 -5.49 12.42
C PRO A 34 11.88 -6.71 11.60
N ALA A 35 10.75 -7.35 11.89
CA ALA A 35 10.27 -8.47 11.06
C ALA A 35 10.01 -7.99 9.62
N GLN A 36 10.42 -8.78 8.62
CA GLN A 36 10.33 -8.44 7.20
C GLN A 36 9.95 -9.66 6.35
N ASN A 37 9.33 -9.40 5.21
CA ASN A 37 9.05 -10.42 4.21
C ASN A 37 10.25 -10.53 3.25
N PHE A 38 10.99 -11.64 3.32
CA PHE A 38 12.11 -11.93 2.43
C PHE A 38 11.61 -12.81 1.28
N VAL A 39 11.70 -12.29 0.06
CA VAL A 39 11.40 -13.03 -1.16
C VAL A 39 12.70 -13.53 -1.80
N PHE A 40 12.66 -14.75 -2.34
CA PHE A 40 13.78 -15.41 -2.99
C PHE A 40 13.37 -15.91 -4.37
N ALA A 41 14.30 -15.81 -5.32
CA ALA A 41 14.22 -16.45 -6.61
C ALA A 41 15.64 -16.88 -7.05
N SER A 42 15.77 -18.04 -7.70
CA SER A 42 17.05 -18.51 -8.24
C SER A 42 16.97 -18.82 -9.74
N ASN A 43 18.13 -18.83 -10.41
CA ASN A 43 18.24 -19.30 -11.79
C ASN A 43 17.97 -20.81 -11.96
N GLY A 44 17.93 -21.56 -10.85
CA GLY A 44 17.47 -22.95 -10.81
C GLY A 44 15.94 -23.09 -10.84
N GLY A 45 15.20 -21.97 -10.80
CA GLY A 45 13.74 -21.94 -10.80
C GLY A 45 13.09 -22.03 -9.42
N ASP A 46 13.89 -22.06 -8.35
CA ASP A 46 13.34 -22.01 -6.99
C ASP A 46 12.81 -20.61 -6.67
N ILE A 47 11.62 -20.53 -6.09
CA ILE A 47 11.04 -19.32 -5.50
C ILE A 47 10.63 -19.59 -4.05
N ALA A 48 10.77 -18.59 -3.18
CA ALA A 48 10.32 -18.69 -1.80
C ALA A 48 9.97 -17.35 -1.17
N LEU A 49 9.19 -17.40 -0.10
CA LEU A 49 8.86 -16.26 0.73
C LEU A 49 8.94 -16.67 2.20
N TRP A 50 9.61 -15.86 3.01
CA TRP A 50 9.72 -16.03 4.46
C TRP A 50 9.28 -14.75 5.16
N VAL A 51 8.40 -14.88 6.15
CA VAL A 51 8.11 -13.80 7.11
C VAL A 51 9.13 -13.92 8.22
N ASN A 52 10.24 -13.20 8.08
CA ASN A 52 11.45 -13.44 8.84
C ASN A 52 11.69 -12.41 9.95
N GLY A 53 12.27 -12.87 11.05
CA GLY A 53 12.56 -12.09 12.25
C GLY A 53 12.32 -12.92 13.51
N LYS A 54 12.53 -12.30 14.66
CA LYS A 54 12.28 -12.90 15.97
C LYS A 54 10.86 -12.56 16.41
N LEU A 55 9.95 -13.52 16.34
CA LEU A 55 8.52 -13.31 16.59
C LEU A 55 8.14 -13.79 18.01
N PRO A 56 7.56 -12.94 18.87
CA PRO A 56 7.16 -13.34 20.22
C PRO A 56 5.99 -14.32 20.16
N ASN A 57 6.01 -15.35 21.01
CA ASN A 57 4.90 -16.28 21.15
C ASN A 57 3.81 -15.64 22.01
N LYS A 58 2.84 -15.01 21.35
CA LYS A 58 1.73 -14.29 21.97
C LYS A 58 0.48 -15.16 22.03
N TRP A 59 -0.36 -15.00 23.06
CA TRP A 59 -1.76 -15.44 22.96
C TRP A 59 -2.57 -14.43 22.14
N GLU A 60 -3.73 -14.88 21.68
CA GLU A 60 -4.64 -14.08 20.85
C GLU A 60 -4.95 -12.72 21.51
N TYR A 61 -4.78 -11.64 20.74
CA TYR A 61 -4.95 -10.25 21.15
C TYR A 61 -3.98 -9.72 22.24
N GLN A 62 -2.93 -10.46 22.61
CA GLN A 62 -1.90 -9.91 23.52
C GLN A 62 -1.24 -8.68 22.89
N GLY A 63 -1.21 -7.57 23.64
CA GLY A 63 -0.60 -6.32 23.20
C GLY A 63 -1.53 -5.43 22.36
N ARG A 64 -2.76 -5.86 22.08
CA ARG A 64 -3.78 -5.05 21.39
C ARG A 64 -4.12 -3.77 22.16
N THR A 65 -4.04 -3.83 23.49
CA THR A 65 -4.20 -2.68 24.39
C THR A 65 -3.04 -2.62 25.38
N VAL A 66 -2.89 -1.48 26.06
CA VAL A 66 -1.92 -1.33 27.16
C VAL A 66 -2.18 -2.42 28.20
N SER A 67 -1.13 -3.18 28.49
CA SER A 67 -1.15 -4.29 29.44
C SER A 67 -0.50 -3.89 30.77
N ASP A 68 -0.80 -4.61 31.85
CA ASP A 68 -0.18 -4.36 33.15
C ASP A 68 1.26 -4.90 33.15
N GLY A 69 2.25 -3.99 33.07
CA GLY A 69 3.66 -4.35 33.09
C GLY A 69 4.19 -4.84 34.44
N THR A 70 3.35 -4.92 35.48
CA THR A 70 3.72 -5.51 36.79
C THR A 70 3.26 -6.95 36.95
N ASP A 71 2.40 -7.44 36.07
CA ASP A 71 1.89 -8.82 36.10
C ASP A 71 2.64 -9.68 35.06
N PRO A 72 3.45 -10.68 35.49
CA PRO A 72 4.19 -11.58 34.60
C PRO A 72 3.30 -12.37 33.63
N LEU A 73 1.98 -12.41 33.87
CA LEU A 73 1.03 -12.92 32.90
C LEU A 73 1.22 -12.21 31.56
N TYR A 74 1.44 -10.89 31.53
CA TYR A 74 1.55 -10.08 30.30
C TYR A 74 2.92 -10.11 29.63
N ASP A 75 3.92 -10.73 30.25
CA ASP A 75 5.22 -10.95 29.62
C ASP A 75 5.09 -11.89 28.41
N TRP A 76 5.98 -11.73 27.42
CA TRP A 76 6.09 -12.71 26.34
C TRP A 76 6.59 -14.05 26.90
N GLN A 77 5.82 -15.11 26.69
CA GLN A 77 6.08 -16.43 27.27
C GLN A 77 7.11 -17.25 26.46
N GLY A 78 7.71 -16.65 25.44
CA GLY A 78 8.70 -17.28 24.59
C GLY A 78 8.72 -16.67 23.20
N TRP A 79 9.34 -17.39 22.28
CA TRP A 79 9.48 -17.01 20.88
C TRP A 79 8.94 -18.14 20.01
N ILE A 80 8.36 -17.77 18.87
CA ILE A 80 8.06 -18.72 17.81
C ILE A 80 9.42 -19.28 17.33
N PRO A 81 9.61 -20.62 17.26
CA PRO A 81 10.82 -21.20 16.70
C PRO A 81 11.04 -20.72 15.26
N PHE A 82 12.30 -20.51 14.86
CA PHE A 82 12.63 -19.95 13.54
C PHE A 82 12.05 -20.81 12.40
N GLU A 83 12.14 -22.14 12.53
CA GLU A 83 11.57 -23.12 11.62
C GLU A 83 10.04 -23.05 11.49
N HIS A 84 9.37 -22.41 12.44
CA HIS A 84 7.94 -22.19 12.43
C HIS A 84 7.55 -20.80 11.92
N ASN A 85 8.49 -19.88 11.67
CA ASN A 85 8.17 -18.63 10.99
C ASN A 85 7.42 -18.94 9.68
N PRO A 86 6.34 -18.21 9.33
CA PRO A 86 5.59 -18.51 8.12
C PRO A 86 6.48 -18.44 6.88
N HIS A 87 6.50 -19.52 6.11
CA HIS A 87 7.29 -19.59 4.89
C HIS A 87 6.70 -20.56 3.87
N ILE A 88 7.08 -20.37 2.61
CA ILE A 88 6.69 -21.25 1.52
C ILE A 88 7.81 -21.29 0.47
N LYS A 89 8.06 -22.48 -0.09
CA LYS A 89 9.00 -22.72 -1.20
C LYS A 89 8.26 -23.41 -2.33
N ASN A 90 8.45 -22.93 -3.57
CA ASN A 90 7.89 -23.51 -4.80
C ASN A 90 6.40 -23.91 -4.69
N PRO A 91 5.51 -22.97 -4.34
CA PRO A 91 4.09 -23.29 -4.22
C PRO A 91 3.50 -23.72 -5.57
N GLU A 92 2.50 -24.61 -5.55
CA GLU A 92 1.82 -25.10 -6.76
C GLU A 92 1.25 -23.97 -7.64
N ARG A 93 0.88 -22.84 -7.03
CA ARG A 93 0.37 -21.65 -7.73
C ARG A 93 1.42 -20.94 -8.61
N GLY A 94 2.70 -21.33 -8.55
CA GLY A 94 3.75 -20.83 -9.45
C GLY A 94 4.35 -19.47 -9.11
N PHE A 95 3.86 -18.78 -8.06
CA PHE A 95 4.41 -17.49 -7.63
C PHE A 95 4.33 -17.30 -6.10
N VAL A 96 5.15 -16.41 -5.57
CA VAL A 96 5.07 -15.89 -4.20
C VAL A 96 4.86 -14.37 -4.25
N SER A 97 4.17 -13.82 -3.26
CA SER A 97 3.78 -12.41 -3.25
C SER A 97 3.60 -11.89 -1.83
N SER A 98 4.00 -10.63 -1.60
CA SER A 98 3.83 -9.93 -0.33
C SER A 98 3.52 -8.46 -0.59
N ALA A 99 2.45 -7.98 0.02
CA ALA A 99 1.96 -6.60 0.00
C ALA A 99 1.49 -6.17 1.40
N ASN A 100 2.10 -6.71 2.47
CA ASN A 100 1.80 -6.44 3.88
C ASN A 100 0.44 -7.01 4.37
N GLN A 101 -0.20 -7.88 3.59
CA GLN A 101 -1.38 -8.62 4.01
C GLN A 101 -1.04 -9.67 5.09
N GLU A 102 -2.08 -10.29 5.65
CA GLU A 102 -1.93 -11.41 6.58
C GLU A 102 -0.99 -12.49 6.02
N SER A 103 -0.04 -12.89 6.86
CA SER A 103 1.16 -13.60 6.41
C SER A 103 1.04 -15.13 6.44
N ALA A 104 -0.01 -15.66 7.06
CA ALA A 104 -0.20 -17.09 7.25
C ALA A 104 -1.67 -17.48 7.04
N ALA A 105 -1.91 -18.77 6.80
CA ALA A 105 -3.25 -19.31 6.69
C ALA A 105 -3.93 -19.42 8.08
N PRO A 106 -5.27 -19.48 8.16
CA PRO A 106 -5.98 -19.55 9.44
C PRO A 106 -5.66 -20.75 10.34
N ASP A 107 -5.04 -21.81 9.79
CA ASP A 107 -4.60 -23.00 10.52
C ASP A 107 -3.17 -22.89 11.06
N TYR A 108 -2.50 -21.75 10.85
CA TYR A 108 -1.18 -21.49 11.43
C TYR A 108 -1.27 -21.41 12.97
N PRO A 109 -0.44 -22.17 13.71
CA PRO A 109 -0.68 -22.40 15.15
C PRO A 109 -0.25 -21.25 16.07
N TYR A 110 0.35 -20.17 15.54
CA TYR A 110 0.82 -19.04 16.33
C TYR A 110 0.11 -17.75 15.96
N TYR A 111 -0.12 -16.89 16.96
CA TYR A 111 -0.71 -15.57 16.75
C TYR A 111 0.33 -14.56 16.26
N LEU A 112 0.13 -14.00 15.07
CA LEU A 112 1.05 -13.09 14.36
C LEU A 112 0.71 -11.60 14.49
N ASP A 113 -0.20 -11.23 15.40
CA ASP A 113 -0.85 -9.90 15.55
C ASP A 113 -2.21 -9.76 14.83
N ASP A 114 -2.90 -8.64 15.05
CA ASP A 114 -4.21 -8.32 14.43
C ASP A 114 -4.23 -7.05 13.56
N ASP A 115 -3.06 -6.45 13.29
CA ASP A 115 -2.93 -5.24 12.49
C ASP A 115 -2.06 -5.48 11.24
N PHE A 116 -2.74 -5.83 10.14
CA PHE A 116 -2.15 -6.01 8.82
C PHE A 116 -2.64 -4.93 7.85
N ALA A 117 -1.94 -4.77 6.73
CA ALA A 117 -2.44 -3.89 5.68
C ALA A 117 -3.75 -4.44 5.10
N PRO A 118 -4.64 -3.55 4.60
CA PRO A 118 -5.84 -3.95 3.88
C PRO A 118 -5.54 -4.90 2.71
N PHE A 119 -6.51 -5.76 2.39
CA PHE A 119 -6.32 -6.89 1.48
C PHE A 119 -6.11 -6.49 0.00
N GLU A 120 -6.52 -5.28 -0.39
CA GLU A 120 -6.74 -4.85 -1.77
C GLU A 120 -5.47 -4.99 -2.64
N ARG A 121 -4.32 -4.50 -2.17
CA ARG A 121 -3.04 -4.62 -2.90
C ARG A 121 -2.61 -6.06 -3.07
N GLY A 122 -2.67 -6.83 -1.99
CA GLY A 122 -2.28 -8.25 -2.00
C GLY A 122 -3.17 -9.06 -2.94
N ARG A 123 -4.48 -8.79 -2.93
CA ARG A 123 -5.44 -9.40 -3.85
C ARG A 123 -5.16 -9.00 -5.29
N ARG A 124 -4.95 -7.72 -5.59
CA ARG A 124 -4.66 -7.24 -6.95
C ARG A 124 -3.44 -7.91 -7.55
N ILE A 125 -2.37 -8.03 -6.75
CA ILE A 125 -1.15 -8.72 -7.16
C ILE A 125 -1.42 -10.19 -7.49
N ASN A 126 -2.17 -10.88 -6.62
CA ASN A 126 -2.47 -12.29 -6.81
C ASN A 126 -3.39 -12.55 -8.01
N ASP A 127 -4.42 -11.73 -8.19
CA ASP A 127 -5.39 -11.87 -9.30
C ASP A 127 -4.67 -11.65 -10.64
N LEU A 128 -3.80 -10.64 -10.74
CA LEU A 128 -2.98 -10.40 -11.93
C LEU A 128 -2.03 -11.57 -12.20
N LEU A 129 -1.18 -11.95 -11.24
CA LEU A 129 -0.20 -13.03 -11.42
C LEU A 129 -0.84 -14.39 -11.73
N ALA A 130 -2.02 -14.67 -11.16
CA ALA A 130 -2.74 -15.91 -11.44
C ALA A 130 -3.37 -15.93 -12.85
N SER A 131 -3.62 -14.76 -13.46
CA SER A 131 -4.24 -14.64 -14.78
C SER A 131 -3.24 -14.47 -15.93
N MET A 132 -2.00 -14.09 -15.62
CA MET A 132 -0.97 -13.86 -16.62
C MET A 132 -0.30 -15.16 -17.08
N GLU A 133 0.00 -15.24 -18.37
CA GLU A 133 0.78 -16.30 -18.99
C GLU A 133 1.93 -15.66 -19.79
N ASP A 134 3.02 -16.40 -20.02
CA ASP A 134 4.19 -15.93 -20.78
C ASP A 134 4.75 -14.56 -20.32
N ILE A 135 4.75 -14.34 -19.00
CA ILE A 135 5.13 -13.07 -18.35
C ILE A 135 6.55 -12.66 -18.74
N THR A 136 6.70 -11.42 -19.19
CA THR A 136 7.99 -10.77 -19.46
C THR A 136 8.38 -9.79 -18.35
N ALA A 137 9.66 -9.38 -18.33
CA ALA A 137 10.12 -8.31 -17.45
C ALA A 137 9.39 -6.98 -17.69
N LYS A 138 8.83 -6.76 -18.89
CA LYS A 138 8.07 -5.54 -19.19
C LYS A 138 6.67 -5.59 -18.56
N ASP A 139 6.00 -6.73 -18.59
CA ASP A 139 4.68 -6.89 -17.94
C ASP A 139 4.78 -6.63 -16.43
N MET A 140 5.87 -7.08 -15.80
CA MET A 140 6.13 -6.79 -14.38
C MET A 140 6.43 -5.31 -14.10
N GLN A 141 7.01 -4.58 -15.06
CA GLN A 141 7.22 -3.12 -14.96
C GLN A 141 5.90 -2.37 -15.08
N GLU A 142 5.02 -2.80 -15.99
CA GLU A 142 3.69 -2.19 -16.18
C GLU A 142 2.79 -2.46 -14.97
N MET A 143 2.81 -3.69 -14.45
CA MET A 143 2.07 -4.09 -13.24
C MET A 143 2.42 -3.22 -12.02
N GLN A 144 3.68 -2.78 -11.89
CA GLN A 144 4.11 -1.87 -10.81
C GLN A 144 3.39 -0.52 -10.80
N MET A 145 2.78 -0.13 -11.92
CA MET A 145 2.03 1.11 -12.11
C MET A 145 0.51 0.93 -12.04
N ASP A 146 0.01 -0.30 -11.80
CA ASP A 146 -1.42 -0.59 -11.69
C ASP A 146 -2.07 0.22 -10.55
N SER A 147 -3.11 0.99 -10.92
CA SER A 147 -3.82 1.95 -10.06
C SER A 147 -5.21 1.45 -9.63
N TYR A 148 -5.56 0.18 -9.88
CA TYR A 148 -6.91 -0.35 -9.67
C TYR A 148 -7.34 -0.34 -8.20
N SER A 149 -8.60 0.03 -7.94
CA SER A 149 -9.18 0.12 -6.60
C SER A 149 -10.28 -0.90 -6.34
N TYR A 150 -9.96 -2.00 -5.65
CA TYR A 150 -10.99 -2.94 -5.14
C TYR A 150 -11.97 -2.28 -4.19
N TYR A 151 -11.53 -1.23 -3.48
CA TYR A 151 -12.42 -0.47 -2.60
C TYR A 151 -13.52 0.23 -3.40
N ALA A 152 -13.16 0.89 -4.50
CA ALA A 152 -14.11 1.50 -5.42
C ALA A 152 -15.02 0.46 -6.06
N GLU A 153 -14.44 -0.61 -6.61
CA GLU A 153 -15.19 -1.71 -7.21
C GLU A 153 -16.25 -2.28 -6.24
N THR A 154 -15.90 -2.44 -4.96
CA THR A 154 -16.78 -3.10 -3.99
C THR A 154 -17.86 -2.19 -3.41
N LEU A 155 -17.57 -0.88 -3.25
CA LEU A 155 -18.45 0.07 -2.58
C LEU A 155 -19.26 0.93 -3.55
N LEU A 156 -18.64 1.45 -4.63
CA LEU A 156 -19.27 2.44 -5.52
C LEU A 156 -20.60 1.95 -6.13
N PRO A 157 -20.75 0.69 -6.59
CA PRO A 157 -22.03 0.21 -7.11
C PRO A 157 -23.17 0.33 -6.09
N SER A 158 -22.89 0.08 -4.80
CA SER A 158 -23.89 0.23 -3.73
C SER A 158 -24.20 1.70 -3.44
N LEU A 159 -23.21 2.60 -3.46
CA LEU A 159 -23.47 4.03 -3.32
C LEU A 159 -24.36 4.55 -4.45
N LEU A 160 -24.09 4.14 -5.70
CA LEU A 160 -24.89 4.51 -6.87
C LEU A 160 -26.32 3.96 -6.83
N GLU A 161 -26.52 2.79 -6.23
CA GLU A 161 -27.82 2.18 -5.98
C GLU A 161 -28.61 2.94 -4.91
N TRP A 162 -27.96 3.32 -3.81
CA TRP A 162 -28.60 3.97 -2.68
C TRP A 162 -28.83 5.47 -2.87
N MET A 163 -28.14 6.10 -3.83
CA MET A 163 -28.26 7.52 -4.15
C MET A 163 -29.70 7.91 -4.56
N GLN A 164 -30.29 8.84 -3.82
CA GLN A 164 -31.57 9.45 -4.18
C GLN A 164 -31.34 10.46 -5.33
N ARG A 165 -32.24 10.48 -6.32
CA ARG A 165 -32.02 11.22 -7.59
C ARG A 165 -33.03 12.32 -7.87
N ASP A 166 -34.00 12.53 -6.99
CA ASP A 166 -35.14 13.42 -7.23
C ASP A 166 -34.76 14.91 -7.18
N SER A 167 -33.57 15.25 -6.66
CA SER A 167 -33.11 16.62 -6.41
C SER A 167 -31.66 16.90 -6.83
N LEU A 168 -31.17 16.19 -7.87
CA LEU A 168 -29.81 16.43 -8.39
C LEU A 168 -29.74 17.74 -9.18
N SER A 169 -28.70 18.52 -8.93
CA SER A 169 -28.29 19.61 -9.81
C SER A 169 -27.73 19.06 -11.14
N GLU A 170 -27.44 19.96 -12.09
CA GLU A 170 -26.75 19.60 -13.33
C GLU A 170 -25.36 19.03 -13.04
N THR A 171 -24.58 19.71 -12.19
CA THR A 171 -23.27 19.23 -11.70
C THR A 171 -23.36 17.87 -11.02
N ASP A 172 -24.34 17.67 -10.12
CA ASP A 172 -24.53 16.37 -9.45
C ASP A 172 -24.80 15.26 -10.47
N SER A 173 -25.59 15.56 -11.50
CA SER A 173 -25.94 14.60 -12.55
C SER A 173 -24.73 14.24 -13.43
N GLU A 174 -23.87 15.21 -13.75
CA GLU A 174 -22.62 15.00 -14.47
C GLU A 174 -21.64 14.13 -13.68
N ILE A 175 -21.43 14.46 -12.40
CA ILE A 175 -20.57 13.68 -11.50
C ILE A 175 -21.11 12.26 -11.35
N LEU A 176 -22.41 12.09 -11.14
CA LEU A 176 -23.03 10.77 -11.03
C LEU A 176 -22.88 9.96 -12.33
N GLN A 177 -22.85 10.61 -13.49
CA GLN A 177 -22.58 9.94 -14.75
C GLN A 177 -21.12 9.49 -14.84
N LEU A 178 -20.17 10.35 -14.49
CA LEU A 178 -18.74 9.96 -14.40
C LEU A 178 -18.53 8.76 -13.48
N MET A 179 -19.17 8.75 -12.30
CA MET A 179 -19.09 7.63 -11.34
C MET A 179 -19.60 6.31 -11.91
N LYS A 180 -20.58 6.33 -12.82
CA LYS A 180 -21.12 5.11 -13.44
C LYS A 180 -20.24 4.58 -14.55
N GLU A 181 -19.51 5.46 -15.23
CA GLU A 181 -18.65 5.12 -16.36
C GLU A 181 -17.23 4.75 -15.93
N TRP A 182 -16.83 5.20 -14.75
CA TRP A 182 -15.50 4.93 -14.20
C TRP A 182 -15.23 3.43 -14.04
N ASP A 183 -14.05 3.01 -14.44
CA ASP A 183 -13.57 1.63 -14.45
C ASP A 183 -12.73 1.26 -13.21
N TYR A 184 -12.75 2.13 -12.20
CA TYR A 184 -12.11 1.98 -10.89
C TYR A 184 -10.59 2.13 -10.88
N PHE A 185 -9.95 2.56 -11.97
CA PHE A 185 -8.54 2.91 -11.97
C PHE A 185 -8.32 4.31 -11.37
N MET A 186 -7.40 4.40 -10.40
CA MET A 186 -7.05 5.67 -9.73
C MET A 186 -6.11 6.49 -10.63
N ASP A 187 -6.57 6.84 -11.82
CA ASP A 187 -5.79 7.50 -12.85
C ASP A 187 -5.76 9.02 -12.69
N GLY A 188 -4.56 9.58 -12.78
CA GLY A 188 -4.31 10.99 -12.46
C GLY A 188 -5.11 11.95 -13.32
N ASP A 189 -5.39 11.59 -14.57
CA ASP A 189 -6.12 12.42 -15.53
C ASP A 189 -7.65 12.41 -15.33
N GLU A 190 -8.16 11.54 -14.46
CA GLU A 190 -9.59 11.41 -14.21
C GLU A 190 -10.06 12.19 -12.98
N ILE A 191 -11.29 12.70 -13.04
CA ILE A 191 -11.95 13.37 -11.90
C ILE A 191 -12.60 12.32 -10.98
N ALA A 192 -13.04 11.20 -11.54
CA ALA A 192 -13.78 10.19 -10.82
C ALA A 192 -13.07 9.66 -9.55
N PRO A 193 -11.76 9.35 -9.58
CA PRO A 193 -11.05 8.87 -8.39
C PRO A 193 -11.06 9.88 -7.24
N SER A 194 -10.89 11.18 -7.55
CA SER A 194 -10.94 12.26 -6.55
C SER A 194 -12.30 12.33 -5.87
N PHE A 195 -13.36 12.38 -6.69
CA PHE A 195 -14.71 12.49 -6.15
C PHE A 195 -15.06 11.27 -5.30
N PHE A 196 -14.76 10.06 -5.77
CA PHE A 196 -14.98 8.84 -5.00
C PHE A 196 -14.18 8.83 -3.68
N ARG A 197 -12.91 9.27 -3.70
CA ARG A 197 -12.08 9.32 -2.50
C ARG A 197 -12.69 10.23 -1.42
N HIS A 198 -13.18 11.39 -1.80
CA HIS A 198 -13.84 12.31 -0.88
C HIS A 198 -15.22 11.81 -0.45
N TRP A 199 -16.06 11.38 -1.41
CA TRP A 199 -17.42 10.91 -1.12
C TRP A 199 -17.44 9.70 -0.21
N SER A 200 -16.60 8.70 -0.49
CA SER A 200 -16.50 7.52 0.37
C SER A 200 -15.94 7.84 1.76
N GLY A 201 -15.09 8.86 1.89
CA GLY A 201 -14.60 9.37 3.18
C GLY A 201 -15.68 10.12 3.97
N ASN A 202 -16.44 11.00 3.32
CA ASN A 202 -17.56 11.71 3.93
C ASN A 202 -18.68 10.75 4.31
N PHE A 203 -18.98 9.78 3.46
CA PHE A 203 -19.93 8.71 3.78
C PHE A 203 -19.48 7.90 5.00
N TYR A 204 -18.21 7.48 5.05
CA TYR A 204 -17.67 6.77 6.21
C TYR A 204 -17.74 7.61 7.48
N ARG A 205 -17.39 8.90 7.41
CA ARG A 205 -17.47 9.81 8.54
C ARG A 205 -18.91 9.98 9.01
N ALA A 206 -19.85 10.23 8.11
CA ALA A 206 -21.26 10.44 8.42
C ALA A 206 -21.93 9.19 9.05
N VAL A 207 -21.35 8.00 8.88
CA VAL A 207 -21.84 6.76 9.52
C VAL A 207 -21.23 6.52 10.91
N PHE A 208 -20.20 7.23 11.36
CA PHE A 208 -19.59 6.90 12.66
C PHE A 208 -19.33 8.09 13.56
N TYR A 209 -19.30 9.30 13.01
CA TYR A 209 -18.77 10.46 13.69
C TYR A 209 -19.59 10.83 14.92
N ASP A 210 -20.91 10.88 14.81
CA ASP A 210 -21.83 11.29 15.86
C ASP A 210 -21.72 10.39 17.10
N GLU A 211 -21.72 9.05 16.98
CA GLU A 211 -21.55 8.22 18.18
C GLU A 211 -20.13 8.21 18.72
N TYR A 212 -19.11 8.28 17.86
CA TYR A 212 -17.72 8.32 18.31
C TYR A 212 -17.38 9.62 19.04
N GLU A 213 -18.01 10.75 18.70
CA GLU A 213 -17.84 12.02 19.42
C GLU A 213 -18.53 12.05 20.79
N THR A 214 -19.48 11.13 21.06
CA THR A 214 -20.09 11.03 22.41
C THR A 214 -19.13 10.52 23.48
N THR A 215 -18.03 9.88 23.07
CA THR A 215 -17.06 9.29 23.99
C THR A 215 -15.79 10.14 24.10
N LYS A 216 -15.21 10.17 25.31
CA LYS A 216 -13.89 10.77 25.55
C LYS A 216 -12.74 9.79 25.32
N ALA A 217 -13.04 8.54 25.05
CA ALA A 217 -12.04 7.52 24.79
C ALA A 217 -11.55 7.63 23.34
N VAL A 218 -10.24 7.49 23.14
CA VAL A 218 -9.67 7.33 21.80
C VAL A 218 -10.02 5.92 21.32
N LEU A 219 -11.00 5.83 20.42
CA LEU A 219 -11.43 4.57 19.84
C LEU A 219 -10.82 4.38 18.45
N ARG A 220 -10.45 3.13 18.14
CA ARG A 220 -10.15 2.74 16.76
C ARG A 220 -11.47 2.66 15.99
N TYR A 221 -11.56 3.39 14.89
CA TYR A 221 -12.69 3.25 13.98
C TYR A 221 -12.60 1.91 13.23
N PRO A 222 -13.73 1.36 12.73
CA PRO A 222 -13.73 0.11 11.98
C PRO A 222 -12.86 0.20 10.73
N SER A 223 -12.13 -0.87 10.39
CA SER A 223 -11.37 -0.91 9.15
C SER A 223 -12.31 -0.79 7.94
N ARG A 224 -11.75 -0.33 6.81
CA ARG A 224 -12.53 -0.01 5.61
C ARG A 224 -13.26 -1.22 5.03
N ASP A 225 -12.58 -2.36 4.96
CA ASP A 225 -13.14 -3.65 4.53
C ASP A 225 -14.31 -4.07 5.44
N ARG A 226 -14.14 -3.95 6.76
CA ARG A 226 -15.22 -4.21 7.71
C ARG A 226 -16.38 -3.24 7.50
N PHE A 227 -16.11 -1.96 7.33
CA PHE A 227 -17.16 -0.98 7.02
C PHE A 227 -17.94 -1.36 5.77
N VAL A 228 -17.26 -1.65 4.66
CA VAL A 228 -17.90 -2.02 3.39
C VAL A 228 -18.77 -3.26 3.54
N GLU A 229 -18.28 -4.29 4.23
CA GLU A 229 -19.05 -5.51 4.41
C GLU A 229 -20.28 -5.26 5.30
N ILE A 230 -20.20 -4.43 6.37
CA ILE A 230 -21.31 -4.26 7.32
C ILE A 230 -22.38 -3.34 6.75
N ILE A 231 -21.97 -2.23 6.12
CA ILE A 231 -22.90 -1.27 5.56
C ILE A 231 -23.73 -1.86 4.41
N LYS A 232 -23.17 -2.87 3.70
CA LYS A 232 -23.88 -3.63 2.67
C LYS A 232 -24.82 -4.67 3.27
N ALA A 233 -24.34 -5.43 4.26
CA ALA A 233 -25.08 -6.55 4.86
C ALA A 233 -26.21 -6.11 5.81
N GLU A 234 -26.07 -4.95 6.47
CA GLU A 234 -26.99 -4.47 7.51
C GLU A 234 -27.62 -3.12 7.11
N PRO A 235 -28.77 -3.13 6.38
CA PRO A 235 -29.44 -1.90 5.97
C PRO A 235 -29.91 -0.99 7.09
N ASN A 236 -30.12 -1.56 8.28
CA ASN A 236 -30.54 -0.87 9.50
C ASN A 236 -29.40 -0.89 10.55
N PHE A 237 -28.14 -0.90 10.09
CA PHE A 237 -26.99 -0.76 10.97
C PHE A 237 -27.16 0.51 11.81
N LYS A 238 -27.10 0.37 13.14
CA LYS A 238 -27.50 1.44 14.08
C LYS A 238 -26.75 2.76 13.87
N PHE A 239 -25.51 2.67 13.38
CA PHE A 239 -24.60 3.78 13.09
C PHE A 239 -24.98 4.58 11.83
N ILE A 240 -26.02 4.16 11.11
CA ILE A 240 -26.55 4.97 9.99
C ILE A 240 -27.40 6.14 10.49
N ASP A 241 -28.01 5.98 11.68
CA ASP A 241 -28.88 6.97 12.30
C ASP A 241 -28.02 8.09 12.89
N ASP A 242 -28.21 9.34 12.47
CA ASP A 242 -27.50 10.47 13.07
C ASP A 242 -28.21 10.86 14.37
N ILE A 243 -27.61 10.51 15.50
CA ILE A 243 -28.24 10.66 16.82
C ILE A 243 -28.42 12.12 17.24
N ASP A 244 -27.83 13.07 16.51
CA ASP A 244 -27.97 14.51 16.73
C ASP A 244 -29.19 15.10 15.98
N THR A 245 -29.95 14.30 15.23
CA THR A 245 -31.17 14.74 14.54
C THR A 245 -32.46 14.09 15.07
N ASP A 246 -33.60 14.73 14.77
CA ASP A 246 -34.93 14.18 15.11
C ASP A 246 -35.40 13.11 14.10
N LYS A 247 -34.79 13.05 12.91
CA LYS A 247 -35.12 12.09 11.86
C LYS A 247 -34.27 10.85 12.10
N VAL A 248 -34.82 9.67 11.77
CA VAL A 248 -34.00 8.45 11.67
C VAL A 248 -33.55 8.29 10.23
N GLU A 249 -32.26 8.50 9.99
CA GLU A 249 -31.67 8.40 8.65
C GLU A 249 -31.61 6.97 8.13
N THR A 250 -31.73 6.85 6.82
CA THR A 250 -31.46 5.61 6.08
C THR A 250 -30.12 5.69 5.37
N ARG A 251 -29.59 4.55 4.89
CA ARG A 251 -28.38 4.54 4.04
C ARG A 251 -28.52 5.50 2.86
N SER A 252 -29.69 5.53 2.22
CA SER A 252 -29.95 6.43 1.11
C SER A 252 -29.89 7.90 1.49
N ASP A 253 -30.33 8.26 2.70
CA ASP A 253 -30.22 9.63 3.20
C ASP A 253 -28.75 10.01 3.40
N ILE A 254 -27.97 9.19 4.11
CA ILE A 254 -26.56 9.48 4.41
C ILE A 254 -25.70 9.47 3.13
N VAL A 255 -25.94 8.55 2.20
CA VAL A 255 -25.24 8.51 0.89
C VAL A 255 -25.50 9.77 0.09
N THR A 256 -26.76 10.23 0.05
CA THR A 256 -27.16 11.42 -0.71
C THR A 256 -26.62 12.70 -0.05
N ALA A 257 -26.71 12.79 1.28
CA ALA A 257 -26.18 13.92 2.03
C ALA A 257 -24.65 14.04 1.88
N SER A 258 -23.91 12.94 2.05
CA SER A 258 -22.45 12.92 1.89
C SER A 258 -22.00 13.19 0.44
N PHE A 259 -22.82 12.84 -0.56
CA PHE A 259 -22.56 13.21 -1.96
C PHE A 259 -22.61 14.73 -2.14
N HIS A 260 -23.70 15.37 -1.70
CA HIS A 260 -23.85 16.83 -1.81
C HIS A 260 -22.82 17.59 -0.97
N GLU A 261 -22.50 17.08 0.21
CA GLU A 261 -21.40 17.62 1.03
C GLU A 261 -20.08 17.56 0.24
N THR A 262 -19.79 16.44 -0.42
CA THR A 262 -18.57 16.29 -1.23
C THR A 262 -18.52 17.28 -2.39
N VAL A 263 -19.63 17.47 -3.11
CA VAL A 263 -19.71 18.47 -4.19
C VAL A 263 -19.40 19.86 -3.63
N ALA A 264 -20.06 20.25 -2.54
CA ALA A 264 -19.87 21.57 -1.92
C ALA A 264 -18.43 21.77 -1.39
N GLU A 265 -17.83 20.74 -0.77
CA GLU A 265 -16.45 20.77 -0.30
C GLU A 265 -15.46 20.97 -1.44
N LEU A 266 -15.61 20.21 -2.52
CA LEU A 266 -14.72 20.29 -3.68
C LEU A 266 -14.90 21.59 -4.44
N GLU A 267 -16.12 22.10 -4.59
CA GLU A 267 -16.39 23.43 -5.17
C GLU A 267 -15.76 24.55 -4.33
N ASN A 268 -15.85 24.46 -3.00
CA ASN A 268 -15.24 25.44 -2.10
C ASN A 268 -13.71 25.39 -2.15
N TYR A 269 -13.11 24.21 -2.25
CA TYR A 269 -11.66 24.04 -2.25
C TYR A 269 -11.01 24.33 -3.61
N LEU A 270 -11.64 23.90 -4.71
CA LEU A 270 -11.06 23.94 -6.06
C LEU A 270 -11.72 24.94 -7.01
N GLY A 271 -12.91 25.41 -6.66
CA GLY A 271 -13.80 26.14 -7.57
C GLY A 271 -14.67 25.20 -8.40
N GLU A 272 -15.27 25.76 -9.45
CA GLU A 272 -16.22 25.06 -10.33
C GLU A 272 -15.69 23.70 -10.81
N PHE A 273 -16.62 22.75 -10.95
CA PHE A 273 -16.38 21.41 -11.46
C PHE A 273 -15.60 21.43 -12.79
N GLY A 274 -14.48 20.71 -12.86
CA GLY A 274 -13.60 20.67 -14.03
C GLY A 274 -12.20 20.13 -13.75
N ASP A 275 -11.21 20.50 -14.57
CA ASP A 275 -9.87 19.92 -14.59
C ASP A 275 -9.10 19.97 -13.25
N LYS A 276 -9.40 20.94 -12.38
CA LYS A 276 -8.78 21.02 -11.05
C LYS A 276 -9.17 19.85 -10.16
N TRP A 277 -10.27 19.16 -10.48
CA TRP A 277 -10.76 18.02 -9.73
C TRP A 277 -10.05 16.71 -10.10
N LYS A 278 -9.11 16.73 -11.05
CA LYS A 278 -8.36 15.55 -11.47
C LYS A 278 -7.52 14.96 -10.34
N TRP A 279 -7.51 13.63 -10.27
CA TRP A 279 -6.86 12.85 -9.21
C TRP A 279 -5.38 13.14 -9.06
N GLY A 280 -4.70 13.41 -10.17
CA GLY A 280 -3.28 13.71 -10.16
C GLY A 280 -2.93 14.95 -9.34
N TYR A 281 -3.87 15.88 -9.12
CA TYR A 281 -3.67 17.01 -8.22
C TYR A 281 -4.01 16.71 -6.76
N PHE A 282 -4.79 15.66 -6.49
CA PHE A 282 -5.25 15.28 -5.14
C PHE A 282 -4.38 14.25 -4.44
N ILE A 283 -3.75 13.36 -5.19
CA ILE A 283 -2.97 12.25 -4.62
C ILE A 283 -1.81 12.72 -3.73
N ASP A 284 -1.37 13.97 -3.92
CA ASP A 284 -0.33 14.64 -3.12
C ASP A 284 0.94 13.78 -3.03
N ASN A 285 1.52 13.46 -4.18
CA ASN A 285 2.68 12.57 -4.28
C ASN A 285 4.01 13.34 -4.20
N ASP A 286 4.02 14.37 -3.35
CA ASP A 286 5.11 15.31 -3.22
C ASP A 286 6.36 14.65 -2.60
N ILE A 287 7.53 15.05 -3.07
CA ILE A 287 8.82 14.59 -2.52
C ILE A 287 9.42 15.76 -1.76
N ASP A 288 9.18 15.78 -0.45
CA ASP A 288 9.70 16.82 0.42
C ASP A 288 11.20 16.68 0.65
N HIS A 289 11.87 17.83 0.73
CA HIS A 289 13.24 17.85 1.23
C HIS A 289 13.24 17.48 2.73
N LEU A 290 14.19 16.66 3.18
CA LEU A 290 14.27 16.19 4.57
C LEU A 290 14.23 17.32 5.63
N ALA A 291 14.80 18.49 5.30
CA ALA A 291 14.80 19.67 6.16
C ALA A 291 13.70 20.70 5.82
N SER A 292 12.72 20.33 4.97
CA SER A 292 11.60 21.17 4.52
C SER A 292 12.04 22.53 3.95
N ILE A 293 13.15 22.55 3.21
CA ILE A 293 13.69 23.77 2.61
C ILE A 293 12.96 24.02 1.28
N PRO A 294 12.29 25.17 1.10
CA PRO A 294 11.58 25.49 -0.14
C PRO A 294 12.47 25.39 -1.39
N GLY A 295 11.93 24.80 -2.46
CA GLY A 295 12.63 24.62 -3.75
C GLY A 295 13.56 23.42 -3.82
N LEU A 296 13.88 22.77 -2.69
CA LEU A 296 14.72 21.57 -2.67
C LEU A 296 13.91 20.26 -2.72
N GLY A 297 12.61 20.32 -2.46
CA GLY A 297 11.67 19.22 -2.74
C GLY A 297 11.08 19.32 -4.16
N ARG A 298 10.29 18.33 -4.55
CA ARG A 298 9.44 18.37 -5.74
C ARG A 298 8.00 18.30 -5.30
N GLN A 299 7.22 19.29 -5.69
CA GLN A 299 5.86 19.51 -5.21
C GLN A 299 4.90 19.53 -6.40
N ASN A 300 3.62 19.28 -6.13
CA ASN A 300 2.56 19.16 -7.12
C ASN A 300 2.87 18.09 -8.18
N LEU A 301 3.43 16.95 -7.77
CA LEU A 301 3.71 15.85 -8.69
C LEU A 301 2.39 15.19 -9.11
N PHE A 302 1.95 15.52 -10.33
CA PHE A 302 0.78 14.89 -10.95
C PHE A 302 0.95 13.38 -10.97
N SER A 303 0.04 12.53 -10.50
CA SER A 303 0.28 11.07 -10.60
C SER A 303 -0.98 10.22 -10.48
N SER A 304 -0.93 9.03 -11.07
CA SER A 304 -1.89 7.96 -10.79
C SER A 304 -1.47 7.17 -9.55
N GLY A 305 -2.34 6.28 -9.09
CA GLY A 305 -2.09 5.39 -7.96
C GLY A 305 -2.95 5.72 -6.75
N SER A 306 -2.79 4.95 -5.69
CA SER A 306 -3.41 5.21 -4.38
C SER A 306 -2.75 4.33 -3.34
N SER A 307 -2.97 4.60 -2.06
CA SER A 307 -2.41 3.75 -1.00
C SER A 307 -2.75 2.26 -1.10
N GLU A 308 -3.89 1.93 -1.71
CA GLU A 308 -4.38 0.55 -1.77
C GLU A 308 -4.25 -0.09 -3.16
N ALA A 309 -3.62 0.62 -4.11
CA ALA A 309 -3.26 0.09 -5.42
C ALA A 309 -1.82 -0.43 -5.44
N ILE A 310 -1.42 -1.17 -6.47
CA ILE A 310 -0.03 -1.64 -6.62
C ILE A 310 0.91 -0.43 -6.75
N ASN A 311 0.51 0.58 -7.52
CA ASN A 311 1.12 1.90 -7.52
C ASN A 311 0.76 2.65 -6.23
N ALA A 312 1.43 2.25 -5.15
CA ALA A 312 1.16 2.68 -3.78
C ALA A 312 1.71 4.09 -3.49
N THR A 313 1.09 5.11 -4.07
CA THR A 313 1.41 6.54 -3.88
C THR A 313 0.32 7.23 -3.06
N ARG A 314 0.72 8.05 -2.07
CA ARG A 314 -0.19 8.87 -1.22
C ARG A 314 0.55 9.88 -0.35
N GLY A 315 0.15 11.15 -0.35
CA GLY A 315 0.47 12.13 0.72
C GLY A 315 1.93 12.14 1.18
N GLY A 316 2.87 12.24 0.24
CA GLY A 316 4.31 12.23 0.49
C GLY A 316 4.97 10.83 0.64
N PHE A 317 4.19 9.75 0.52
CA PHE A 317 4.67 8.37 0.53
C PHE A 317 4.54 7.74 -0.85
N GLY A 318 5.55 6.96 -1.22
CA GLY A 318 5.54 6.17 -2.43
C GLY A 318 6.68 5.15 -2.46
N PRO A 319 6.81 4.37 -3.55
CA PRO A 319 7.86 3.37 -3.67
C PRO A 319 9.25 4.02 -3.63
N SER A 320 10.03 3.74 -2.59
CA SER A 320 11.42 4.21 -2.47
C SER A 320 12.38 3.49 -3.40
N TRP A 321 11.97 2.35 -3.96
CA TRP A 321 12.68 1.57 -4.95
C TRP A 321 11.69 0.73 -5.75
N ARG A 322 11.86 0.71 -7.07
CA ARG A 322 11.17 -0.19 -7.99
C ARG A 322 12.21 -1.06 -8.66
N MET A 323 11.93 -2.35 -8.80
CA MET A 323 12.88 -3.29 -9.42
C MET A 323 12.18 -4.47 -10.06
N VAL A 324 12.71 -4.90 -11.20
CA VAL A 324 12.36 -6.16 -11.88
C VAL A 324 13.67 -6.84 -12.24
N VAL A 325 13.78 -8.13 -11.96
CA VAL A 325 14.97 -8.94 -12.31
C VAL A 325 14.51 -10.17 -13.08
N GLU A 326 15.08 -10.36 -14.26
CA GLU A 326 14.91 -11.54 -15.10
C GLU A 326 16.11 -12.48 -14.88
N LEU A 327 15.85 -13.69 -14.37
CA LEU A 327 16.88 -14.69 -14.03
C LEU A 327 17.16 -15.69 -15.17
N GLY A 328 17.15 -15.21 -16.42
CA GLY A 328 17.48 -16.00 -17.60
C GLY A 328 18.97 -16.39 -17.67
N PRO A 329 19.44 -16.99 -18.79
CA PRO A 329 20.85 -17.32 -19.01
C PRO A 329 21.79 -16.12 -18.79
N GLU A 330 21.31 -14.93 -19.12
CA GLU A 330 21.88 -13.67 -18.70
C GLU A 330 20.91 -12.98 -17.75
N VAL A 331 21.38 -12.68 -16.54
CA VAL A 331 20.60 -11.91 -15.57
C VAL A 331 20.48 -10.47 -16.04
N LYS A 332 19.25 -9.97 -16.11
CA LYS A 332 18.94 -8.57 -16.41
C LYS A 332 18.13 -7.96 -15.29
N GLY A 333 18.54 -6.78 -14.83
CA GLY A 333 17.82 -6.01 -13.83
C GLY A 333 17.32 -4.71 -14.43
N TYR A 334 16.17 -4.25 -13.95
CA TYR A 334 15.61 -2.93 -14.22
C TYR A 334 15.26 -2.30 -12.89
N GLY A 335 15.57 -1.03 -12.67
CA GLY A 335 15.25 -0.39 -11.40
C GLY A 335 15.34 1.13 -11.40
N LEU A 336 14.83 1.71 -10.31
CA LEU A 336 14.61 3.15 -10.15
C LEU A 336 14.25 3.51 -8.70
N TYR A 337 14.69 4.68 -8.23
CA TYR A 337 14.22 5.30 -6.98
C TYR A 337 13.78 6.75 -7.25
N PRO A 338 12.92 7.33 -6.39
CA PRO A 338 12.55 8.73 -6.49
C PRO A 338 13.75 9.64 -6.21
N GLY A 339 13.84 10.78 -6.91
CA GLY A 339 14.95 11.73 -6.74
C GLY A 339 16.04 11.54 -7.79
N GLY A 340 17.28 11.27 -7.36
CA GLY A 340 18.42 11.09 -8.26
C GLY A 340 19.67 10.64 -7.51
N ALA A 341 20.70 10.22 -8.24
CA ALA A 341 21.88 9.59 -7.67
C ALA A 341 22.74 10.50 -6.76
N SER A 342 22.42 11.79 -6.68
CA SER A 342 23.13 12.76 -5.86
C SER A 342 22.22 13.37 -4.81
N GLY A 343 22.65 13.38 -3.54
CA GLY A 343 21.98 14.16 -2.49
C GLY A 343 22.33 15.66 -2.49
N ASN A 344 23.10 16.16 -3.47
CA ASN A 344 23.50 17.56 -3.56
C ASN A 344 22.50 18.34 -4.45
N PRO A 345 21.75 19.34 -3.93
CA PRO A 345 20.78 20.09 -4.72
C PRO A 345 21.33 20.88 -5.91
N GLY A 346 22.63 21.16 -5.94
CA GLY A 346 23.28 21.79 -7.10
C GLY A 346 23.68 20.82 -8.21
N SER A 347 23.47 19.51 -8.02
CA SER A 347 23.80 18.48 -9.00
C SER A 347 22.69 18.34 -10.05
N PRO A 348 23.02 18.15 -11.34
CA PRO A 348 22.02 17.78 -12.34
C PRO A 348 21.40 16.39 -12.09
N ASN A 349 21.98 15.59 -11.17
CA ASN A 349 21.49 14.25 -10.79
C ASN A 349 20.77 14.26 -9.44
N TYR A 350 20.30 15.42 -8.96
CA TYR A 350 19.61 15.52 -7.69
C TYR A 350 18.19 14.96 -7.74
N ASP A 351 17.47 15.24 -8.82
CA ASP A 351 16.05 14.93 -9.04
C ASP A 351 15.79 14.34 -10.43
N SER A 352 16.84 13.90 -11.13
CA SER A 352 16.77 13.45 -12.53
C SER A 352 15.92 12.20 -12.76
N MET A 353 15.61 11.44 -11.71
CA MET A 353 14.77 10.23 -11.74
C MET A 353 13.32 10.49 -11.32
N VAL A 354 12.93 11.71 -10.93
CA VAL A 354 11.58 12.02 -10.47
C VAL A 354 10.52 11.79 -11.56
N GLU A 355 10.73 12.30 -12.78
CA GLU A 355 9.76 12.10 -13.87
C GLU A 355 9.70 10.63 -14.34
N PRO A 356 10.82 9.92 -14.56
CA PRO A 356 10.78 8.47 -14.77
C PRO A 356 10.06 7.71 -13.66
N TRP A 357 10.23 8.11 -12.39
CA TRP A 357 9.61 7.43 -11.25
C TRP A 357 8.09 7.60 -11.25
N ARG A 358 7.63 8.82 -11.48
CA ARG A 358 6.22 9.18 -11.54
C ARG A 358 5.50 8.53 -12.73
N THR A 359 6.23 8.25 -13.82
CA THR A 359 5.71 7.66 -15.07
C THR A 359 6.02 6.17 -15.23
N GLY A 360 6.69 5.54 -14.27
CA GLY A 360 6.98 4.10 -14.28
C GLY A 360 8.10 3.65 -15.23
N GLN A 361 8.94 4.58 -15.70
CA GLN A 361 10.06 4.25 -16.57
C GLN A 361 11.28 3.77 -15.78
N LEU A 362 11.49 2.46 -15.73
CA LEU A 362 12.68 1.86 -15.11
C LEU A 362 13.89 1.88 -16.07
N PHE A 363 15.10 1.89 -15.49
CA PHE A 363 16.36 1.82 -16.22
C PHE A 363 17.04 0.47 -16.04
N GLU A 364 17.73 -0.02 -17.06
CA GLU A 364 18.55 -1.22 -16.94
C GLU A 364 19.65 -1.04 -15.87
N LEU A 365 19.78 -2.02 -14.98
CA LEU A 365 20.77 -2.04 -13.91
C LEU A 365 22.02 -2.76 -14.41
N ASN A 366 23.16 -2.06 -14.33
CA ASN A 366 24.44 -2.63 -14.71
C ASN A 366 24.90 -3.68 -13.70
N PHE A 367 24.74 -4.97 -14.04
CA PHE A 367 25.33 -6.06 -13.29
C PHE A 367 26.76 -6.34 -13.78
N MET A 368 27.72 -5.60 -13.20
CA MET A 368 29.12 -5.70 -13.59
C MET A 368 29.75 -7.03 -13.15
N LYS A 369 30.09 -7.89 -14.12
CA LYS A 369 30.84 -9.14 -13.88
C LYS A 369 32.35 -8.95 -13.90
N GLU A 370 32.81 -7.88 -14.53
CA GLU A 370 34.22 -7.50 -14.66
C GLU A 370 34.36 -6.00 -14.38
N GLU A 371 35.59 -5.55 -14.08
CA GLU A 371 35.88 -4.13 -13.91
C GLU A 371 35.59 -3.37 -15.22
N PRO A 372 34.83 -2.26 -15.17
CA PRO A 372 34.51 -1.50 -16.38
C PRO A 372 35.78 -0.90 -16.98
N LYS A 373 35.96 -1.07 -18.30
CA LYS A 373 37.09 -0.49 -19.04
C LYS A 373 36.99 1.02 -19.21
N GLU A 374 35.78 1.55 -19.18
CA GLU A 374 35.47 2.97 -19.26
C GLU A 374 34.71 3.38 -18.00
N TYR A 375 35.18 4.42 -17.32
CA TYR A 375 34.54 4.99 -16.15
C TYR A 375 34.68 6.51 -16.18
N LEU A 376 33.65 7.20 -15.69
CA LEU A 376 33.72 8.66 -15.51
C LEU A 376 34.62 9.03 -14.31
N TYR A 377 34.57 8.21 -13.25
CA TYR A 377 35.33 8.40 -12.01
C TYR A 377 35.75 7.03 -11.44
N LYS A 378 36.94 6.95 -10.83
CA LYS A 378 37.42 5.77 -10.08
C LYS A 378 37.77 6.20 -8.65
N LEU A 379 37.14 5.55 -7.67
CA LEU A 379 37.44 5.72 -6.24
C LEU A 379 38.43 4.62 -5.82
N GLU A 380 39.65 5.02 -5.43
CA GLU A 380 40.66 4.11 -4.89
C GLU A 380 40.71 4.23 -3.38
N PHE A 381 40.19 3.24 -2.66
CA PHE A 381 40.31 3.15 -1.21
C PHE A 381 41.70 2.61 -0.86
N ARG A 382 42.44 3.35 -0.04
CA ARG A 382 43.78 2.98 0.44
C ARG A 382 43.74 2.30 1.80
#